data_AF-A0A7S0GS92-F1
#
_entry.id   AF-A0A7S0GS92-F1
#
_cell.length_a   1.000
_cell.length_b   1.000
_cell.length_c   1.000
_cell.angle_alpha   90.00
_cell.angle_beta   90.00
_cell.angle_gamma   90.00
#
_symmetry.space_group_name_H-M   'P 1'
#
loop_
_entity.id
_entity.type
_entity.pdbx_description
1 polymer ?
#
loop_
_entity_poly.entity_id
_entity_poly.type
_entity_poly.pdbx_seq_one_letter_code
_entity_poly.pdbx_strand_id
1 'polypeptide(L)'
;MVAKIVKFDAAEAVLEGPNSKQVRILNPNTDNYTNSRFIEVMGDIKDPNGEIPSIDEVKSVSYGNKFNLSLHDRMLRLVSGNYRAIFRASPSEVDDSAMETE
;
A
#
# COMPACT_ATOMS: atom_id res chain seq x y z
N MET A 1 -0.29 -0.44 2.17
CA MET A 1 -0.34 1.01 1.85
C MET A 1 -1.53 1.63 2.57
N VAL A 2 -1.39 2.81 3.18
CA VAL A 2 -2.54 3.58 3.67
C VAL A 2 -2.75 4.81 2.81
N ALA A 3 -3.98 5.03 2.34
CA ALA A 3 -4.29 6.09 1.39
C ALA A 3 -5.75 6.54 1.47
N LYS A 4 -6.05 7.68 0.83
CA LYS A 4 -7.41 8.21 0.67
C LYS A 4 -8.07 7.56 -0.53
N ILE A 5 -9.34 7.19 -0.43
CA ILE A 5 -10.13 6.71 -1.57
C ILE A 5 -10.54 7.92 -2.43
N VAL A 6 -10.21 7.90 -3.73
CA VAL A 6 -10.56 8.95 -4.69
C VAL A 6 -11.70 8.52 -5.62
N LYS A 7 -11.60 7.30 -6.13
CA LYS A 7 -12.60 6.65 -6.99
C LYS A 7 -12.70 5.20 -6.56
N PHE A 8 -13.89 4.63 -6.60
CA PHE A 8 -14.12 3.23 -6.34
C PHE A 8 -15.36 2.74 -7.09
N ASP A 9 -15.24 1.57 -7.70
CA ASP A 9 -16.33 0.76 -8.23
C ASP A 9 -16.03 -0.74 -7.98
N ALA A 10 -16.90 -1.62 -8.47
CA ALA A 10 -16.76 -3.06 -8.23
C ALA A 10 -15.54 -3.70 -8.91
N ALA A 11 -14.93 -3.05 -9.91
CA ALA A 11 -13.79 -3.58 -10.65
C ALA A 11 -12.45 -3.01 -10.14
N GLU A 12 -12.43 -1.72 -9.80
CA GLU A 12 -11.21 -1.03 -9.37
C GLU A 12 -11.45 0.06 -8.32
N ALA A 13 -10.38 0.37 -7.58
CA ALA A 13 -10.29 1.60 -6.79
C ALA A 13 -9.06 2.41 -7.18
N VAL A 14 -9.17 3.74 -7.09
CA VAL A 14 -8.02 4.65 -7.18
C VAL A 14 -7.82 5.28 -5.81
N LEU A 15 -6.63 5.04 -5.26
CA LEU A 15 -6.20 5.56 -3.98
C LEU A 15 -5.17 6.66 -4.16
N GLU A 16 -5.26 7.70 -3.35
CA GLU A 16 -4.30 8.79 -3.31
C GLU A 16 -3.54 8.76 -2.00
N GLY A 17 -2.24 8.52 -2.11
CA GLY A 17 -1.29 8.57 -1.01
C GLY A 17 -0.80 9.99 -0.72
N PRO A 18 0.18 10.11 0.19
CA PRO A 18 0.83 11.39 0.49
C PRO A 18 1.47 12.03 -0.75
N ASN A 19 1.35 13.35 -0.88
CA ASN A 19 1.81 14.15 -2.04
C ASN A 19 1.04 13.90 -3.35
N SER A 20 -0.24 13.52 -3.26
CA SER A 20 -1.13 13.34 -4.43
C SER A 20 -0.69 12.27 -5.42
N LYS A 21 0.17 11.33 -4.99
CA LYS A 21 0.52 10.16 -5.79
C LYS A 21 -0.61 9.16 -5.76
N GLN A 22 -0.97 8.63 -6.92
CA GLN A 22 -2.08 7.68 -7.06
C GLN A 22 -1.59 6.26 -7.23
N VAL A 23 -2.41 5.31 -6.79
CA VAL A 23 -2.25 3.87 -6.98
C VAL A 23 -3.62 3.28 -7.32
N ARG A 24 -3.65 2.38 -8.30
CA ARG A 24 -4.84 1.61 -8.67
C ARG A 24 -4.87 0.32 -7.85
N ILE A 25 -6.03 -0.02 -7.32
CA ILE A 25 -6.30 -1.31 -6.66
C ILE A 25 -7.19 -2.12 -7.58
N LEU A 26 -6.75 -3.33 -7.87
CA LEU A 26 -7.48 -4.32 -8.65
C LEU A 26 -8.27 -5.22 -7.70
N ASN A 27 -9.48 -5.60 -8.10
CA ASN A 27 -10.37 -6.48 -7.34
C ASN A 27 -10.59 -6.03 -5.88
N PRO A 28 -10.95 -4.75 -5.64
CA PRO A 28 -11.08 -4.23 -4.27
C PRO A 28 -12.16 -4.98 -3.49
N ASN A 29 -11.91 -5.27 -2.21
CA ASN A 29 -12.95 -5.79 -1.33
C ASN A 29 -13.95 -4.68 -0.99
N THR A 30 -15.07 -4.66 -1.72
CA THR A 30 -16.04 -3.56 -1.74
C THR A 30 -16.55 -3.13 -0.36
N ASP A 31 -16.61 -4.05 0.60
CA ASP A 31 -17.13 -3.78 1.96
C ASP A 31 -16.27 -2.73 2.69
N ASN A 32 -14.96 -2.74 2.47
CA ASN A 32 -14.04 -1.82 3.13
C ASN A 32 -13.99 -0.43 2.48
N TYR A 33 -14.47 -0.28 1.24
CA TYR A 33 -14.40 0.98 0.49
C TYR A 33 -15.67 1.82 0.61
N THR A 34 -16.82 1.20 0.86
CA THR A 34 -18.13 1.85 0.72
C THR A 34 -18.40 2.94 1.78
N ASN A 35 -17.82 2.85 2.98
CA ASN A 35 -18.08 3.79 4.09
C ASN A 35 -16.81 4.47 4.64
N SER A 36 -15.73 4.44 3.87
CA SER A 36 -14.41 4.80 4.35
C SER A 36 -13.85 5.94 3.53
N ARG A 37 -13.20 6.90 4.20
CA ARG A 37 -12.42 7.94 3.51
C ARG A 37 -10.97 7.51 3.29
N PHE A 38 -10.45 6.71 4.22
CA PHE A 38 -9.08 6.22 4.21
C PHE A 38 -9.10 4.71 4.37
N ILE A 39 -8.15 4.05 3.74
CA ILE A 39 -8.07 2.59 3.72
C ILE A 39 -6.62 2.15 3.75
N GLU A 40 -6.37 1.05 4.46
CA GLU A 40 -5.16 0.26 4.33
C GLU A 40 -5.40 -0.87 3.34
N VAL A 41 -4.48 -1.03 2.38
CA VAL A 41 -4.48 -2.14 1.43
C VAL A 41 -3.18 -2.92 1.56
N MET A 42 -3.30 -4.23 1.67
CA MET A 42 -2.23 -5.22 1.61
C MET A 42 -2.48 -6.09 0.37
N GLY A 43 -1.43 -6.31 -0.41
CA GLY A 43 -1.54 -7.05 -1.66
C GLY A 43 -0.24 -7.02 -2.45
N ASP A 44 -0.28 -7.68 -3.60
CA ASP A 44 0.88 -7.82 -4.46
C ASP A 44 0.94 -6.67 -5.45
N ILE A 45 2.14 -6.10 -5.62
CA ILE A 45 2.38 -5.09 -6.66
C ILE A 45 2.38 -5.81 -8.02
N LYS A 46 1.49 -5.42 -8.93
CA LYS A 46 1.39 -6.04 -10.27
C LYS A 46 2.06 -5.22 -11.36
N ASP A 47 1.83 -3.91 -11.35
CA ASP A 47 2.44 -2.98 -12.29
C ASP A 47 3.05 -1.80 -11.54
N PRO A 48 4.32 -1.88 -11.12
CA PRO A 48 4.97 -0.79 -10.38
C PRO A 48 5.31 0.42 -11.26
N ASN A 49 5.43 0.22 -12.59
CA ASN A 49 5.98 1.21 -13.52
C ASN A 49 4.93 1.75 -14.51
N GLY A 50 3.69 1.27 -14.44
CA GLY A 50 2.58 1.81 -15.20
C GLY A 50 2.31 3.29 -14.90
N GLU A 51 1.53 3.94 -15.77
CA GLU A 51 1.14 5.35 -15.63
C GLU A 51 0.57 5.64 -14.23
N ILE A 52 -0.23 4.70 -13.72
CA ILE A 52 -0.62 4.62 -12.31
C ILE A 52 -0.23 3.22 -11.82
N PRO A 53 0.65 3.10 -10.81
CA PRO A 53 1.03 1.81 -10.27
C PRO A 53 -0.17 1.02 -9.76
N SER A 54 -0.14 -0.31 -9.86
CA SER A 54 -1.26 -1.16 -9.46
C SER A 54 -0.92 -2.23 -8.41
N ILE A 55 -1.89 -2.50 -7.54
CA ILE A 55 -1.85 -3.53 -6.50
C ILE A 55 -3.06 -4.46 -6.68
N ASP A 56 -2.82 -5.76 -6.65
CA ASP A 56 -3.88 -6.77 -6.54
C ASP A 56 -4.17 -6.99 -5.05
N GLU A 57 -5.38 -6.66 -4.61
CA GLU A 57 -5.72 -6.65 -3.20
C GLU A 57 -5.83 -8.08 -2.64
N VAL A 58 -5.08 -8.35 -1.57
CA VAL A 58 -5.23 -9.57 -0.75
C VAL A 58 -6.12 -9.27 0.46
N LYS A 59 -5.95 -8.09 1.06
CA LYS A 59 -6.71 -7.66 2.24
C LYS A 59 -6.77 -6.15 2.32
N SER A 60 -7.86 -5.63 2.86
CA SER A 60 -7.97 -4.22 3.23
C SER A 60 -8.58 -4.01 4.61
N VAL A 61 -8.35 -2.82 5.17
CA VAL A 61 -8.93 -2.36 6.43
C VAL A 61 -9.34 -0.90 6.27
N SER A 62 -10.57 -0.58 6.65
CA SER A 62 -11.08 0.79 6.65
C SER A 62 -10.58 1.59 7.86
N TYR A 63 -10.20 2.83 7.60
CA TYR A 63 -9.96 3.81 8.66
C TYR A 63 -11.09 4.84 8.73
N GLY A 64 -11.44 5.22 9.95
CA GLY A 64 -12.44 6.27 10.19
C GLY A 64 -11.98 7.64 9.68
N ASN A 65 -12.95 8.56 9.58
CA ASN A 65 -12.77 9.89 8.97
C ASN A 65 -11.73 10.82 9.65
N LYS A 66 -11.27 10.49 10.85
CA LYS A 66 -10.30 11.29 11.62
C LYS A 66 -8.84 10.89 11.40
N PHE A 67 -8.56 9.97 10.47
CA PHE A 67 -7.21 9.52 10.19
C PHE A 67 -6.32 10.66 9.62
N ASN A 68 -5.11 10.82 10.17
CA ASN A 68 -4.15 11.82 9.71
C ASN A 68 -3.11 11.20 8.78
N LEU A 69 -3.40 11.22 7.48
CA LEU A 69 -2.52 10.68 6.44
C LEU A 69 -1.14 11.35 6.40
N SER A 70 -1.05 12.63 6.75
CA SER A 70 0.23 13.36 6.76
C SER A 70 1.15 12.91 7.91
N LEU A 71 0.58 12.64 9.08
CA LEU A 71 1.33 12.10 10.21
C LEU A 71 1.80 10.67 9.91
N HIS A 72 0.91 9.86 9.32
CA HIS A 72 1.26 8.51 8.89
C HIS A 72 2.42 8.49 7.88
N ASP A 73 2.42 9.37 6.88
CA ASP A 73 3.54 9.52 5.93
C ASP A 73 4.86 9.85 6.63
N ARG A 74 4.83 10.78 7.60
CA ARG A 74 6.02 11.14 8.37
C ARG A 74 6.55 9.93 9.15
N MET A 75 5.67 9.13 9.75
CA MET A 75 6.06 7.89 10.43
C MET A 75 6.70 6.89 9.47
N LEU A 76 6.13 6.69 8.27
CA LEU A 76 6.72 5.81 7.25
C LEU A 76 8.12 6.26 6.81
N ARG A 77 8.36 7.57 6.67
CA ARG A 77 9.70 8.10 6.33
C ARG A 77 10.71 7.88 7.45
N LEU A 78 10.29 7.98 8.71
CA LEU A 78 11.15 7.69 9.86
C LEU A 78 11.52 6.19 9.90
N VAL A 79 10.54 5.31 9.66
CA VAL A 79 10.71 3.86 9.64
C VAL A 79 11.62 3.40 8.50
N SER A 80 11.36 3.87 7.27
CA SER A 80 12.10 3.44 6.08
C SER A 80 13.48 4.10 5.93
N GLY A 81 13.68 5.28 6.54
CA GLY A 81 14.95 5.99 6.56
C GLY A 81 15.69 5.81 7.88
N ASN A 82 15.64 6.83 8.73
CA ASN A 82 16.53 7.03 9.89
C ASN A 82 16.50 5.90 10.92
N TYR A 83 15.40 5.14 11.00
CA TYR A 83 15.24 4.05 11.97
C TYR A 83 15.14 2.68 11.32
N ARG A 84 15.61 2.52 10.08
CA ARG A 84 15.60 1.23 9.38
C ARG A 84 16.32 0.13 10.18
N ALA A 85 17.29 0.45 11.03
CA ALA A 85 17.96 -0.53 11.90
C ALA A 85 17.05 -1.13 12.98
N ILE A 86 16.02 -0.39 13.42
CA ILE A 86 15.07 -0.79 14.48
C ILE A 86 13.84 -1.44 13.85
N PHE A 87 13.35 -0.91 12.73
CA PHE A 87 12.15 -1.37 12.04
C PHE A 87 12.48 -2.14 10.77
N ARG A 88 13.43 -3.08 10.84
CA ARG A 88 13.72 -3.99 9.72
C ARG A 88 12.53 -4.91 9.53
N ALA A 89 12.07 -5.05 8.29
CA ALA A 89 11.29 -6.24 7.94
C ALA A 89 12.14 -7.47 8.30
N SER A 90 11.54 -8.45 8.97
CA SER A 90 12.23 -9.70 9.26
C SER A 90 12.75 -10.29 7.94
N PRO A 91 14.00 -10.80 7.90
CA PRO A 91 14.55 -11.46 6.73
C PRO A 91 13.91 -12.85 6.60
N SER A 92 12.68 -12.89 6.13
CA SER A 92 12.04 -14.08 5.61
C SER A 92 11.54 -13.71 4.23
N GLU A 93 12.05 -14.40 3.19
CA GLU A 93 11.74 -14.28 1.75
C GLU A 93 12.71 -13.46 0.88
N VAL A 94 14.03 -13.63 1.08
CA VAL A 94 14.94 -13.61 -0.08
C VAL A 94 15.33 -15.06 -0.34
N ASP A 95 14.78 -15.62 -1.40
CA ASP A 95 15.20 -16.93 -1.90
C ASP A 95 16.63 -16.81 -2.44
N ASP A 96 17.61 -17.19 -1.61
CA ASP A 96 19.04 -17.25 -1.96
C ASP A 96 19.38 -18.47 -2.84
N SER A 97 18.41 -19.10 -3.51
CA SER A 97 18.68 -20.18 -4.48
C SER A 97 19.11 -19.66 -5.86
N ALA A 98 20.15 -18.83 -5.88
CA ALA A 98 20.90 -18.51 -7.10
C ALA A 98 22.39 -18.31 -6.80
N MET A 99 22.99 -19.30 -6.11
CA MET A 99 24.43 -19.53 -6.21
C MET A 99 24.62 -20.71 -7.16
N GLU A 100 24.59 -20.42 -8.46
CA GLU A 100 25.13 -21.33 -9.45
C GLU A 100 26.64 -21.46 -9.24
N THR A 101 27.05 -22.72 -9.31
CA THR A 101 28.38 -23.28 -9.12
C THR A 101 29.45 -22.69 -10.05
N GLU A 102 30.63 -22.40 -9.49
CA GLU A 102 31.91 -22.53 -10.20
C GLU A 102 32.65 -23.78 -9.74
#